data_AF-A0A925WK52-F1
#
_entry.id   AF-A0A925WK52-F1
#
_cell.length_a   1.000
_cell.length_b   1.000
_cell.length_c   1.000
_cell.angle_alpha   90.00
_cell.angle_beta   90.00
_cell.angle_gamma   90.00
#
_symmetry.space_group_name_H-M   'P 1'
#
loop_
_entity.id
_entity.type
_entity.pdbx_description
1 polymer ?
#
loop_
_entity_poly.entity_id
_entity_poly.type
_entity_poly.pdbx_seq_one_letter_code
_entity_poly.pdbx_strand_id
1 'polypeptide(L)'
;MHALKSLFTPVDIASTVIFRIAFGAIMLWEVWRYATYGWIASSYIDPVFYFTYPGFGWVRPWAGDGMYVFFAVMGLVAVCIMLGLYYRVAIILFFGMFSYLFLLDQANYLNHFYLVCLLSFVMIFVPAQRAWSLDALWGSARLTPTIPAWALWLLRGQIAVPYFFGGIAKLNGDWLRGEPMRMWLAARTDFPVIGMWFTEEWMVYLFSYGGLLFDLLIVPLLLWRRTRWAALAVAIGFHLTNYGLFE
;
A
#
# COMPACT_ATOMS: atom_id res chain seq x y z
N MET A 1 -29.76 -8.68 -11.18
CA MET A 1 -29.64 -7.80 -12.37
C MET A 1 -29.43 -6.31 -12.03
N HIS A 2 -30.07 -5.75 -11.00
CA HIS A 2 -29.88 -4.34 -10.60
C HIS A 2 -28.45 -4.01 -10.08
N ALA A 3 -27.86 -4.87 -9.24
CA ALA A 3 -26.52 -4.67 -8.70
C ALA A 3 -25.40 -4.67 -9.77
N LEU A 4 -25.55 -5.49 -10.81
CA LEU A 4 -24.62 -5.50 -11.95
C LEU A 4 -24.71 -4.20 -12.75
N LYS A 5 -25.92 -3.65 -12.95
CA LYS A 5 -26.09 -2.36 -13.62
C LYS A 5 -25.47 -1.20 -12.83
N SER A 6 -25.54 -1.22 -11.50
CA SER A 6 -24.91 -0.18 -10.66
C SER A 6 -23.39 -0.17 -10.70
N LEU A 7 -22.73 -1.24 -11.18
CA LEU A 7 -21.27 -1.27 -11.35
C LEU A 7 -20.79 -0.50 -12.59
N PHE A 8 -21.67 -0.28 -13.56
CA PHE A 8 -21.34 0.44 -14.79
C PHE A 8 -21.90 1.86 -14.83
N THR A 9 -22.52 2.33 -13.73
CA THR A 9 -22.96 3.72 -13.65
C THR A 9 -21.74 4.65 -13.67
N PRO A 10 -21.81 5.77 -14.41
CA PRO A 10 -20.76 6.78 -14.37
C PRO A 10 -20.65 7.39 -12.98
N VAL A 11 -19.43 7.41 -12.44
CA VAL A 11 -19.06 8.12 -11.21
C VAL A 11 -17.90 9.06 -11.49
N ASP A 12 -17.76 10.09 -10.67
CA ASP A 12 -16.67 11.05 -10.77
C ASP A 12 -15.29 10.36 -10.73
N ILE A 13 -14.39 10.78 -11.62
CA ILE A 13 -13.06 10.19 -11.78
C ILE A 13 -12.03 10.68 -10.76
N ALA A 14 -12.27 11.81 -10.07
CA ALA A 14 -11.23 12.53 -9.34
C ALA A 14 -10.54 11.67 -8.27
N SER A 15 -11.30 10.86 -7.51
CA SER A 15 -10.70 9.95 -6.52
C SER A 15 -9.72 8.94 -7.14
N THR A 16 -10.00 8.47 -8.35
CA THR A 16 -9.15 7.51 -9.06
C THR A 16 -7.91 8.18 -9.66
N VAL A 17 -8.04 9.43 -10.12
CA VAL A 17 -6.90 10.26 -10.55
C VAL A 17 -5.97 10.53 -9.37
N ILE A 18 -6.51 10.96 -8.23
CA ILE A 18 -5.73 11.20 -7.01
C ILE A 18 -5.02 9.91 -6.59
N PHE A 19 -5.71 8.77 -6.63
CA PHE A 19 -5.11 7.47 -6.35
C PHE A 19 -3.93 7.17 -7.28
N ARG A 20 -4.07 7.39 -8.60
CA ARG A 20 -2.99 7.18 -9.57
C ARG A 20 -1.78 8.06 -9.27
N ILE A 21 -1.99 9.34 -9.02
CA ILE A 21 -0.92 10.31 -8.71
C ILE A 21 -0.22 9.90 -7.40
N ALA A 22 -0.99 9.62 -6.35
CA ALA A 22 -0.46 9.20 -5.06
C ALA A 22 0.31 7.89 -5.15
N PHE A 23 -0.22 6.89 -5.88
CA PHE A 23 0.47 5.62 -6.11
C PHE A 23 1.83 5.84 -6.78
N GLY A 24 1.87 6.58 -7.89
CA GLY A 24 3.14 6.88 -8.58
C GLY A 24 4.13 7.66 -7.69
N ALA A 25 3.65 8.63 -6.92
CA ALA A 25 4.48 9.41 -5.99
C ALA A 25 5.06 8.56 -4.85
N ILE A 26 4.24 7.71 -4.22
CA ILE A 26 4.67 6.82 -3.13
C ILE A 26 5.68 5.79 -3.67
N MET A 27 5.46 5.24 -4.86
CA MET A 27 6.40 4.29 -5.46
C MET A 27 7.72 4.94 -5.86
N LEU A 28 7.70 6.18 -6.34
CA LEU A 28 8.92 6.95 -6.59
C LEU A 28 9.68 7.23 -5.30
N TRP A 29 8.97 7.61 -4.23
CA TRP A 29 9.55 7.80 -2.91
C TRP A 29 10.18 6.52 -2.37
N GLU A 30 9.53 5.38 -2.57
CA GLU A 30 10.06 4.08 -2.15
C GLU A 30 11.35 3.72 -2.90
N VAL A 31 11.37 3.90 -4.23
CA VAL A 31 12.61 3.74 -5.03
C VAL A 31 13.74 4.63 -4.50
N TRP A 32 13.42 5.89 -4.19
CA TRP A 32 14.39 6.83 -3.64
C TRP A 32 14.92 6.38 -2.27
N ARG A 33 14.06 5.92 -1.36
CA ARG A 33 14.47 5.35 -0.05
C ARG A 33 15.38 4.15 -0.20
N TYR A 34 15.05 3.23 -1.11
CA TYR A 34 15.87 2.06 -1.38
C TYR A 34 17.28 2.44 -1.81
N ALA A 35 17.41 3.49 -2.63
CA ALA A 35 18.70 4.01 -3.06
C ALA A 35 19.46 4.73 -1.93
N THR A 36 18.80 5.61 -1.17
CA THR A 36 19.47 6.44 -0.16
C THR A 36 19.84 5.67 1.11
N TYR A 37 19.07 4.66 1.48
CA TYR A 37 19.36 3.80 2.65
C TYR A 37 20.26 2.60 2.31
N GLY A 38 20.71 2.47 1.06
CA GLY A 38 21.58 1.37 0.65
C GLY A 38 20.88 0.02 0.54
N TRP A 39 19.55 -0.02 0.64
CA TRP A 39 18.76 -1.25 0.63
C TRP A 39 18.85 -2.02 -0.69
N ILE A 40 19.13 -1.33 -1.81
CA ILE A 40 19.37 -2.02 -3.09
C ILE A 40 20.54 -3.01 -2.96
N ALA A 41 21.66 -2.56 -2.37
CA ALA A 41 22.83 -3.41 -2.19
C ALA A 41 22.57 -4.48 -1.14
N SER A 42 22.15 -4.08 0.05
CA SER A 42 22.01 -4.99 1.19
C SER A 42 20.94 -6.06 0.98
N SER A 43 19.91 -5.78 0.17
CA SER A 43 18.82 -6.74 -0.09
C SER A 43 18.98 -7.52 -1.38
N TYR A 44 19.70 -7.03 -2.41
CA TYR A 44 19.70 -7.64 -3.74
C TYR A 44 21.08 -7.81 -4.41
N ILE A 45 22.17 -7.32 -3.80
CA ILE A 45 23.53 -7.47 -4.35
C ILE A 45 24.42 -8.25 -3.40
N ASP A 46 24.47 -7.83 -2.13
CA ASP A 46 25.36 -8.41 -1.12
C ASP A 46 24.94 -9.79 -0.60
N PRO A 47 23.64 -10.17 -0.55
CA PRO A 47 23.25 -11.50 -0.07
C PRO A 47 23.85 -12.63 -0.90
N VAL A 48 24.45 -13.60 -0.20
CA VAL A 48 25.03 -14.81 -0.82
C VAL A 48 23.99 -15.89 -1.13
N PHE A 49 22.79 -15.79 -0.55
CA PHE A 49 21.69 -16.74 -0.71
C PHE A 49 20.35 -16.01 -0.67
N TYR A 50 19.39 -16.46 -1.48
CA TYR A 50 18.04 -15.93 -1.56
C TYR A 50 17.02 -17.01 -1.23
N PHE A 51 16.04 -16.70 -0.36
CA PHE A 51 14.94 -17.60 -0.04
C PHE A 51 13.85 -17.46 -1.11
N THR A 52 14.01 -18.18 -2.22
CA THR A 52 13.07 -18.07 -3.35
C THR A 52 11.72 -18.72 -3.03
N TYR A 53 10.64 -18.13 -3.54
CA TYR A 53 9.31 -18.73 -3.47
C TYR A 53 9.24 -20.07 -4.22
N PRO A 54 8.43 -21.05 -3.76
CA PRO A 54 8.20 -22.30 -4.47
C PRO A 54 7.77 -22.05 -5.94
N GLY A 55 8.48 -22.65 -6.89
CA GLY A 55 8.25 -22.47 -8.33
C GLY A 55 8.98 -21.28 -8.98
N PHE A 56 9.64 -20.43 -8.18
CA PHE A 56 10.36 -19.23 -8.64
C PHE A 56 11.87 -19.29 -8.39
N GLY A 57 12.45 -20.48 -8.18
CA GLY A 57 13.89 -20.65 -7.99
C GLY A 57 14.79 -20.19 -9.17
N TRP A 58 14.18 -19.91 -10.32
CA TRP A 58 14.84 -19.35 -11.50
C TRP A 58 14.91 -17.81 -11.48
N VAL A 59 14.14 -17.15 -10.62
CA VAL A 59 14.16 -15.69 -10.48
C VAL A 59 15.40 -15.31 -9.69
N ARG A 60 16.27 -14.47 -10.27
CA ARG A 60 17.52 -14.03 -9.66
C ARG A 60 17.70 -12.53 -9.86
N PRO A 61 18.37 -11.84 -8.92
CA PRO A 61 18.65 -10.41 -9.07
C PRO A 61 19.55 -10.18 -10.28
N TRP A 62 19.51 -8.97 -10.82
CA TRP A 62 20.48 -8.55 -11.82
C TRP A 62 21.86 -8.44 -11.17
N ALA A 63 22.92 -8.71 -11.93
CA ALA A 63 24.27 -8.70 -11.38
C ALA A 63 24.72 -7.27 -11.02
N GLY A 64 25.17 -7.08 -9.78
CA GLY A 64 25.80 -5.85 -9.29
C GLY A 64 25.03 -4.59 -9.67
N ASP A 65 25.67 -3.70 -10.43
CA ASP A 65 25.10 -2.41 -10.83
C ASP A 65 23.82 -2.51 -11.65
N GLY A 66 23.54 -3.68 -12.23
CA GLY A 66 22.27 -3.96 -12.91
C GLY A 66 21.05 -3.70 -12.01
N MET A 67 21.15 -3.95 -10.69
CA MET A 67 20.06 -3.65 -9.77
C MET A 67 19.83 -2.16 -9.59
N TYR A 68 20.87 -1.32 -9.57
CA TYR A 68 20.70 0.13 -9.52
C TYR A 68 20.00 0.67 -10.78
N VAL A 69 20.39 0.16 -11.95
CA VAL A 69 19.74 0.50 -13.23
C VAL A 69 18.27 0.07 -13.21
N PHE A 70 17.98 -1.15 -12.72
CA PHE A 70 16.62 -1.65 -12.59
C PHE A 70 15.74 -0.73 -11.73
N PHE A 71 16.22 -0.33 -10.54
CA PHE A 71 15.50 0.58 -9.66
C PHE A 71 15.33 1.97 -10.28
N ALA A 72 16.33 2.49 -10.99
CA ALA A 72 16.22 3.79 -11.67
C ALA A 72 15.12 3.76 -12.76
N VAL A 73 15.07 2.69 -13.56
CA VAL A 73 14.01 2.48 -14.56
C VAL A 73 12.65 2.34 -13.87
N MET A 74 12.56 1.62 -12.75
CA MET A 74 11.32 1.47 -12.00
C MET A 74 10.81 2.83 -11.47
N GLY A 75 11.72 3.68 -11.00
CA GLY A 75 11.41 5.06 -10.60
C GLY A 75 10.89 5.91 -11.76
N LEU A 76 11.52 5.82 -12.94
CA LEU A 76 11.03 6.50 -14.14
C LEU A 76 9.62 6.02 -14.53
N VAL A 77 9.36 4.71 -14.48
CA VAL A 77 8.03 4.16 -14.74
C VAL A 77 7.01 4.66 -13.72
N ALA A 78 7.38 4.79 -12.44
CA ALA A 78 6.52 5.38 -11.41
C ALA A 78 6.17 6.85 -11.70
N VAL A 79 7.12 7.65 -12.21
CA VAL A 79 6.87 9.03 -12.69
C VAL A 79 5.87 9.02 -13.84
N CYS A 80 6.03 8.13 -14.82
CA CYS A 80 5.08 7.99 -15.93
C CYS A 80 3.67 7.65 -15.43
N ILE A 81 3.52 6.77 -14.43
CA ILE A 81 2.22 6.48 -13.80
C ILE A 81 1.64 7.73 -13.13
N MET A 82 2.45 8.45 -12.34
CA MET A 82 2.04 9.66 -11.63
C MET A 82 1.47 10.70 -12.61
N LEU A 83 2.22 11.00 -13.66
CA LEU A 83 1.85 11.97 -14.70
C LEU A 83 0.76 11.44 -15.65
N GLY A 84 0.47 10.14 -15.62
CA GLY A 84 -0.41 9.48 -16.57
C GLY A 84 0.12 9.58 -18.01
N LEU A 85 1.42 9.35 -18.18
CA LEU A 85 2.13 9.28 -19.46
C LEU A 85 2.30 7.81 -19.87
N TYR A 86 1.80 7.44 -21.04
CA TYR A 86 1.73 6.06 -21.51
C TYR A 86 1.19 5.11 -20.43
N TYR A 87 0.17 5.56 -19.70
CA TYR A 87 -0.22 4.98 -18.41
C TYR A 87 -0.46 3.47 -18.48
N ARG A 88 -1.12 2.98 -19.54
CA ARG A 88 -1.40 1.56 -19.72
C ARG A 88 -0.13 0.73 -19.82
N VAL A 89 0.88 1.23 -20.54
CA VAL A 89 2.17 0.57 -20.67
C VAL A 89 2.95 0.69 -19.36
N ALA A 90 2.99 1.90 -18.79
CA ALA A 90 3.72 2.17 -17.56
C ALA A 90 3.23 1.28 -16.38
N ILE A 91 1.93 1.13 -16.19
CA ILE A 91 1.39 0.31 -15.09
C ILE A 91 1.63 -1.19 -15.29
N ILE A 92 1.62 -1.70 -16.53
CA ILE A 92 1.97 -3.10 -16.83
C ILE A 92 3.45 -3.35 -16.55
N LEU A 93 4.32 -2.44 -17.00
CA LEU A 93 5.76 -2.52 -16.72
C LEU A 93 6.02 -2.48 -15.21
N PHE A 94 5.40 -1.54 -14.50
CA PHE A 94 5.56 -1.43 -13.06
C PHE A 94 5.10 -2.69 -12.32
N PHE A 95 3.93 -3.24 -12.68
CA PHE A 95 3.45 -4.49 -12.11
C PHE A 95 4.47 -5.62 -12.31
N GLY A 96 5.01 -5.78 -13.52
CA GLY A 96 6.03 -6.79 -13.81
C GLY A 96 7.32 -6.57 -13.02
N MET A 97 7.81 -5.33 -12.98
CA MET A 97 9.05 -4.96 -12.27
C MET A 97 8.93 -5.16 -10.76
N PHE A 98 7.85 -4.67 -10.16
CA PHE A 98 7.64 -4.78 -8.72
C PHE A 98 7.34 -6.22 -8.29
N SER A 99 6.58 -6.97 -9.10
CA SER A 99 6.34 -8.40 -8.84
C SER A 99 7.64 -9.21 -8.96
N TYR A 100 8.51 -8.86 -9.91
CA TYR A 100 9.85 -9.45 -10.00
C TYR A 100 10.65 -9.22 -8.71
N LEU A 101 10.72 -7.97 -8.21
CA LEU A 101 11.40 -7.68 -6.94
C LEU A 101 10.81 -8.46 -5.78
N PHE A 102 9.48 -8.50 -5.68
CA PHE A 102 8.78 -9.26 -4.63
C PHE A 102 9.13 -10.76 -4.66
N LEU A 103 9.33 -11.34 -5.85
CA LEU A 103 9.62 -12.77 -6.01
C LEU A 103 11.09 -13.14 -5.81
N LEU A 104 12.00 -12.15 -5.70
CA LEU A 104 13.44 -12.41 -5.55
C LEU A 104 13.76 -13.11 -4.23
N ASP A 105 13.15 -12.65 -3.13
CA ASP A 105 13.51 -13.13 -1.81
C ASP A 105 12.36 -13.03 -0.81
N GLN A 106 11.92 -14.17 -0.31
CA GLN A 106 10.91 -14.28 0.73
C GLN A 106 11.39 -13.69 2.06
N ALA A 107 12.70 -13.60 2.31
CA ALA A 107 13.22 -12.96 3.52
C ALA A 107 12.88 -11.46 3.59
N ASN A 108 12.68 -10.81 2.43
CA ASN A 108 12.25 -9.41 2.33
C ASN A 108 10.73 -9.26 2.24
N TYR A 109 9.95 -10.31 2.53
CA TYR A 109 8.50 -10.28 2.43
C TYR A 109 7.87 -9.23 3.35
N LEU A 110 7.05 -8.36 2.75
CA LEU A 110 6.13 -7.47 3.46
C LEU A 110 4.75 -7.56 2.82
N ASN A 111 3.71 -7.63 3.65
CA ASN A 111 2.31 -7.62 3.18
C ASN A 111 1.98 -6.36 2.36
N HIS A 112 2.65 -5.24 2.62
CA HIS A 112 2.50 -4.00 1.86
C HIS A 112 3.08 -4.12 0.45
N PHE A 113 4.20 -4.83 0.26
CA PHE A 113 4.75 -5.10 -1.09
C PHE A 113 3.83 -6.03 -1.88
N TYR A 114 3.25 -7.02 -1.22
CA TYR A 114 2.22 -7.85 -1.84
C TYR A 114 1.00 -7.02 -2.26
N LEU A 115 0.55 -6.08 -1.42
CA LEU A 115 -0.53 -5.16 -1.77
C LEU A 115 -0.18 -4.29 -2.98
N VAL A 116 1.06 -3.81 -3.11
CA VAL A 116 1.51 -3.04 -4.28
C VAL A 116 1.45 -3.89 -5.57
N CYS A 117 1.82 -5.17 -5.52
CA CYS A 117 1.66 -6.09 -6.65
C CYS A 117 0.18 -6.19 -7.06
N LEU A 118 -0.72 -6.38 -6.10
CA LEU A 118 -2.16 -6.50 -6.39
C LEU A 118 -2.76 -5.18 -6.90
N LEU A 119 -2.39 -4.04 -6.32
CA LEU A 119 -2.88 -2.73 -6.74
C LEU A 119 -2.40 -2.38 -8.14
N SER A 120 -1.11 -2.58 -8.44
CA SER A 120 -0.57 -2.33 -9.78
C SER A 120 -1.24 -3.23 -10.82
N PHE A 121 -1.48 -4.51 -10.51
CA PHE A 121 -2.26 -5.41 -11.36
C PHE A 121 -3.69 -4.89 -11.61
N VAL A 122 -4.42 -4.52 -10.55
CA VAL A 122 -5.78 -3.96 -10.66
C VAL A 122 -5.79 -2.69 -11.51
N MET A 123 -4.80 -1.82 -11.33
CA MET A 123 -4.68 -0.55 -12.06
C MET A 123 -4.48 -0.75 -13.58
N ILE A 124 -3.99 -1.91 -14.03
CA ILE A 124 -3.95 -2.24 -15.47
C ILE A 124 -5.32 -2.09 -16.13
N PHE A 125 -6.39 -2.40 -15.40
CA PHE A 125 -7.77 -2.36 -15.91
C PHE A 125 -8.46 -1.01 -15.66
N VAL A 126 -8.06 -0.29 -14.59
CA VAL A 126 -8.67 0.98 -14.18
C VAL A 126 -8.31 2.11 -15.18
N PRO A 127 -9.26 2.84 -15.77
CA PRO A 127 -8.97 3.90 -16.75
C PRO A 127 -8.56 5.23 -16.08
N ALA A 128 -7.54 5.20 -15.23
CA ALA A 128 -7.12 6.36 -14.42
C ALA A 128 -6.44 7.49 -15.22
N GLN A 129 -6.07 7.23 -16.47
CA GLN A 129 -5.44 8.19 -17.38
C GLN A 129 -6.43 9.06 -18.16
N ARG A 130 -7.74 8.92 -17.94
CA ARG A 130 -8.76 9.66 -18.71
C ARG A 130 -9.04 11.07 -18.20
N ALA A 131 -8.33 11.53 -17.17
CA ALA A 131 -8.35 12.90 -16.70
C ALA A 131 -7.04 13.23 -15.99
N TRP A 132 -6.67 14.52 -15.99
CA TRP A 132 -5.47 15.04 -15.32
C TRP A 132 -4.21 14.21 -15.61
N SER A 133 -3.97 13.91 -16.88
CA SER A 133 -2.87 13.07 -17.35
C SER A 133 -2.26 13.65 -18.62
N LEU A 134 -1.00 13.33 -18.88
CA LEU A 134 -0.36 13.66 -20.16
C LEU A 134 -1.01 12.91 -21.33
N ASP A 135 -1.48 11.67 -21.12
CA ASP A 135 -2.22 10.92 -22.14
C ASP A 135 -3.52 11.64 -22.58
N ALA A 136 -4.26 12.24 -21.63
CA ALA A 136 -5.47 12.98 -21.96
C ALA A 136 -5.13 14.36 -22.58
N LEU A 137 -4.05 14.99 -22.14
CA LEU A 137 -3.58 16.27 -22.68
C LEU A 137 -3.12 16.15 -24.13
N TRP A 138 -2.42 15.07 -24.48
CA TRP A 138 -1.92 14.81 -25.84
C TRP A 138 -2.89 14.05 -26.73
N GLY A 139 -4.10 13.77 -26.24
CA GLY A 139 -5.16 13.10 -27.01
C GLY A 139 -4.96 11.60 -27.24
N SER A 140 -3.98 10.97 -26.59
CA SER A 140 -3.78 9.50 -26.65
C SER A 140 -4.78 8.74 -25.77
N ALA A 141 -5.48 9.43 -24.86
CA ALA A 141 -6.61 8.91 -24.10
C ALA A 141 -7.85 9.82 -24.23
N ARG A 142 -9.03 9.20 -24.29
CA ARG A 142 -10.31 9.92 -24.26
C ARG A 142 -10.50 10.61 -22.91
N LEU A 143 -10.49 11.94 -22.92
CA LEU A 143 -10.82 12.78 -21.76
C LEU A 143 -12.28 12.55 -21.34
N THR A 144 -12.51 12.28 -20.05
CA THR A 144 -13.87 12.16 -19.48
C THR A 144 -13.86 12.54 -18.00
N PRO A 145 -14.91 13.23 -17.50
CA PRO A 145 -15.06 13.52 -16.07
C PRO A 145 -15.49 12.29 -15.26
N THR A 146 -15.83 11.17 -15.91
CA THR A 146 -16.39 9.99 -15.25
C THR A 146 -15.74 8.68 -15.66
N ILE A 147 -15.85 7.69 -14.77
CA ILE A 147 -15.46 6.28 -14.95
C ILE A 147 -16.60 5.37 -14.48
N PRO A 148 -16.64 4.09 -14.91
CA PRO A 148 -17.61 3.15 -14.36
C PRO A 148 -17.34 2.87 -12.88
N ALA A 149 -18.41 2.77 -12.08
CA ALA A 149 -18.34 2.61 -10.63
C ALA A 149 -17.49 1.41 -10.17
N TRP A 150 -17.43 0.30 -10.93
CA TRP A 150 -16.61 -0.86 -10.60
C TRP A 150 -15.14 -0.51 -10.43
N ALA A 151 -14.61 0.44 -11.21
CA ALA A 151 -13.19 0.79 -11.17
C ALA A 151 -12.82 1.44 -9.82
N LEU A 152 -13.69 2.33 -9.34
CA LEU A 152 -13.55 2.95 -8.03
C LEU A 152 -13.74 1.94 -6.89
N TRP A 153 -14.76 1.08 -6.99
CA TRP A 153 -15.04 0.08 -5.96
C TRP A 153 -13.99 -1.02 -5.90
N LEU A 154 -13.37 -1.38 -7.01
CA LEU A 154 -12.29 -2.37 -7.06
C LEU A 154 -11.06 -1.86 -6.30
N LEU A 155 -10.66 -0.60 -6.51
CA LEU A 155 -9.57 0.02 -5.74
C LEU A 155 -9.91 0.11 -4.24
N ARG A 156 -11.13 0.56 -3.90
CA ARG A 156 -11.59 0.61 -2.50
C ARG A 156 -11.57 -0.76 -1.84
N GLY A 157 -12.08 -1.78 -2.53
CA GLY A 157 -12.09 -3.15 -2.05
C GLY A 157 -10.68 -3.67 -1.81
N GLN A 158 -9.76 -3.43 -2.75
CA GLN A 158 -8.37 -3.88 -2.62
C GLN A 158 -7.66 -3.24 -1.42
N ILE A 159 -7.91 -1.96 -1.12
CA ILE A 159 -7.39 -1.29 0.08
C ILE A 159 -8.09 -1.77 1.35
N ALA A 160 -9.38 -2.11 1.28
CA ALA A 160 -10.14 -2.59 2.44
C ALA A 160 -9.70 -3.97 2.93
N VAL A 161 -9.27 -4.85 2.02
CA VAL A 161 -8.89 -6.25 2.34
C VAL A 161 -7.81 -6.32 3.41
N PRO A 162 -6.65 -5.63 3.30
CA PRO A 162 -5.63 -5.65 4.35
C PRO A 162 -6.12 -5.20 5.72
N TYR A 163 -6.96 -4.15 5.81
CA TYR A 163 -7.52 -3.71 7.09
C TYR A 163 -8.42 -4.78 7.69
N PHE A 164 -9.36 -5.31 6.91
CA PHE A 164 -10.30 -6.31 7.40
C PHE A 164 -9.59 -7.58 7.88
N PHE A 165 -8.64 -8.11 7.10
CA PHE A 165 -7.88 -9.29 7.49
C PHE A 165 -6.84 -9.00 8.58
N GLY A 166 -6.33 -7.77 8.68
CA GLY A 166 -5.53 -7.31 9.81
C GLY A 166 -6.30 -7.39 11.13
N GLY A 167 -7.59 -7.04 11.10
CA GLY A 167 -8.50 -7.19 12.23
C GLY A 167 -8.82 -8.65 12.54
N ILE A 168 -9.09 -9.48 11.52
CA ILE A 168 -9.30 -10.92 11.72
C ILE A 168 -8.07 -11.58 12.34
N ALA A 169 -6.86 -11.24 11.90
CA ALA A 169 -5.63 -11.77 12.45
C ALA A 169 -5.47 -11.45 13.95
N LYS A 170 -6.08 -10.34 14.42
CA LYS A 170 -6.11 -9.91 15.82
C LYS A 170 -7.21 -10.57 16.65
N LEU A 171 -8.11 -11.36 16.04
CA LEU A 171 -9.12 -12.16 16.74
C LEU A 171 -8.54 -13.50 17.20
N ASN A 172 -7.47 -13.44 17.99
CA ASN A 172 -6.83 -14.61 18.60
C ASN A 172 -6.62 -14.40 20.10
N GLY A 173 -6.43 -15.49 20.84
CA GLY A 173 -6.36 -15.46 22.30
C GLY A 173 -5.23 -14.58 22.86
N ASP A 174 -4.08 -14.52 22.19
CA ASP A 174 -2.92 -13.78 22.67
C ASP A 174 -3.11 -12.28 22.47
N TRP A 175 -3.64 -11.88 21.31
CA TRP A 175 -3.99 -10.48 21.05
C TRP A 175 -5.05 -9.97 22.02
N LEU A 176 -6.11 -10.75 22.26
CA LEU A 176 -7.19 -10.37 23.17
C LEU A 176 -6.74 -10.26 24.64
N ARG A 177 -5.64 -10.91 25.02
CA ARG A 177 -4.99 -10.75 26.34
C ARG A 177 -3.92 -9.64 26.37
N GLY A 178 -3.72 -8.96 25.23
CA GLY A 178 -2.76 -7.89 25.08
C GLY A 178 -1.30 -8.34 25.01
N GLU A 179 -1.01 -9.63 24.81
CA GLU A 179 0.36 -10.16 24.92
C GLU A 179 1.36 -9.48 23.99
N PRO A 180 1.09 -9.31 22.67
CA PRO A 180 2.04 -8.63 21.79
C PRO A 180 2.25 -7.18 22.21
N MET A 181 1.16 -6.49 22.55
CA MET A 181 1.21 -5.07 22.90
C MET A 181 1.93 -4.81 24.22
N ARG A 182 1.79 -5.70 25.20
CA ARG A 182 2.50 -5.60 26.49
C ARG A 182 4.00 -5.57 26.28
N MET A 183 4.51 -6.48 25.44
CA MET A 183 5.93 -6.54 25.11
C MET A 183 6.38 -5.32 24.28
N TRP A 184 5.65 -4.97 23.23
CA TRP A 184 6.06 -3.89 22.33
C TRP A 184 6.02 -2.50 22.99
N LEU A 185 5.00 -2.21 23.79
CA LEU A 185 4.88 -0.93 24.49
C LEU A 185 5.92 -0.82 25.61
N ALA A 186 6.18 -1.90 26.36
CA ALA A 186 7.20 -1.88 27.42
C ALA A 186 8.60 -1.55 26.89
N ALA A 187 8.89 -1.85 25.61
CA ALA A 187 10.14 -1.51 24.95
C ALA A 187 10.24 -0.03 24.51
N ARG A 188 9.18 0.77 24.68
CA ARG A 188 9.05 2.15 24.17
C ARG A 188 8.60 3.15 25.26
N THR A 189 8.97 2.92 26.52
CA THR A 189 8.55 3.77 27.65
C THR A 189 9.13 5.19 27.62
N ASP A 190 10.16 5.41 26.80
CA ASP A 190 10.75 6.71 26.47
C ASP A 190 9.90 7.55 25.51
N PHE A 191 8.79 7.00 24.98
CA PHE A 191 7.92 7.70 24.05
C PHE A 191 7.33 8.98 24.69
N PRO A 192 7.43 10.14 24.00
CA PRO A 192 7.00 11.42 24.56
C PRO A 192 5.53 11.41 25.01
N VAL A 193 5.25 12.08 26.13
CA VAL A 193 3.91 12.34 26.69
C VAL A 193 3.20 11.09 27.26
N ILE A 194 3.14 9.99 26.51
CA ILE A 194 2.32 8.82 26.85
C ILE A 194 3.13 7.57 27.24
N GLY A 195 4.44 7.54 26.99
CA GLY A 195 5.30 6.38 27.23
C GLY A 195 5.34 5.93 28.69
N MET A 196 5.13 6.85 29.64
CA MET A 196 5.06 6.54 31.08
C MET A 196 3.90 5.60 31.46
N TRP A 197 2.89 5.43 30.61
CA TRP A 197 1.77 4.52 30.83
C TRP A 197 1.90 3.19 30.09
N PHE A 198 2.97 2.98 29.32
CA PHE A 198 3.08 1.82 28.42
C PHE A 198 3.22 0.47 29.14
N THR A 199 3.54 0.49 30.43
CA THR A 199 3.55 -0.70 31.29
C THR A 199 2.23 -0.91 32.04
N GLU A 200 1.29 0.04 31.96
CA GLU A 200 -0.01 -0.06 32.61
C GLU A 200 -0.97 -0.91 31.78
N GLU A 201 -1.64 -1.87 32.43
CA GLU A 201 -2.54 -2.83 31.76
C GLU A 201 -3.65 -2.15 30.97
N TRP A 202 -4.22 -1.05 31.48
CA TRP A 202 -5.27 -0.32 30.77
C TRP A 202 -4.77 0.26 29.43
N MET A 203 -3.51 0.68 29.36
CA MET A 203 -2.89 1.23 28.15
C MET A 203 -2.59 0.11 27.15
N VAL A 204 -2.09 -1.03 27.63
CA VAL A 204 -1.90 -2.24 26.83
C VAL A 204 -3.22 -2.67 26.16
N TYR A 205 -4.30 -2.74 26.93
CA TYR A 205 -5.61 -3.11 26.38
C TYR A 205 -6.18 -2.02 25.47
N LEU A 206 -5.93 -0.73 25.75
CA LEU A 206 -6.31 0.36 24.84
C LEU A 206 -5.67 0.19 23.46
N PHE A 207 -4.37 -0.10 23.39
CA PHE A 207 -3.67 -0.33 22.12
C PHE A 207 -4.09 -1.63 21.44
N SER A 208 -4.24 -2.71 22.22
CA SER A 208 -4.65 -4.01 21.66
C SER A 208 -6.05 -3.95 21.06
N TYR A 209 -7.06 -3.57 21.85
CA TYR A 209 -8.44 -3.48 21.38
C TYR A 209 -8.63 -2.29 20.43
N GLY A 210 -7.90 -1.19 20.62
CA GLY A 210 -7.91 -0.05 19.71
C GLY A 210 -7.44 -0.43 18.31
N GLY A 211 -6.32 -1.15 18.18
CA GLY A 211 -5.83 -1.65 16.90
C GLY A 211 -6.79 -2.65 16.25
N LEU A 212 -7.38 -3.55 17.03
CA LEU A 212 -8.40 -4.49 16.54
C LEU A 212 -9.65 -3.78 15.99
N LEU A 213 -10.21 -2.87 16.78
CA LEU A 213 -11.42 -2.12 16.39
C LEU A 213 -11.13 -1.19 15.21
N PHE A 214 -9.96 -0.55 15.19
CA PHE A 214 -9.54 0.27 14.07
C PHE A 214 -9.55 -0.54 12.77
N ASP A 215 -8.87 -1.68 12.73
CA ASP A 215 -8.76 -2.52 11.54
C ASP A 215 -10.13 -3.01 11.03
N LEU A 216 -11.02 -3.43 11.92
CA LEU A 216 -12.34 -3.93 11.55
C LEU A 216 -13.32 -2.81 11.13
N LEU A 217 -13.21 -1.61 11.72
CA LEU A 217 -14.21 -0.56 11.59
C LEU A 217 -13.78 0.60 10.68
N ILE A 218 -12.49 0.81 10.42
CA ILE A 218 -12.05 2.01 9.71
C ILE A 218 -12.63 2.10 8.30
N VAL A 219 -12.71 0.97 7.59
CA VAL A 219 -13.28 0.90 6.24
C VAL A 219 -14.76 1.30 6.21
N PRO A 220 -15.68 0.63 6.95
CA PRO A 220 -17.09 1.04 6.94
C PRO A 220 -17.29 2.48 7.43
N LEU A 221 -16.49 2.94 8.40
CA LEU A 221 -16.56 4.32 8.90
C LEU A 221 -16.12 5.36 7.86
N LEU A 222 -15.13 5.06 7.00
CA LEU A 222 -14.73 5.93 5.89
C LEU A 222 -15.76 5.95 4.75
N LEU A 223 -16.40 4.80 4.49
CA LEU A 223 -17.43 4.68 3.46
C LEU A 223 -18.71 5.42 3.84
N TRP A 224 -19.11 5.40 5.12
CA TRP A 224 -20.29 6.11 5.60
C TRP A 224 -20.04 7.63 5.68
N ARG A 225 -20.83 8.37 4.90
CA ARG A 225 -20.66 9.83 4.74
C ARG A 225 -20.68 10.63 6.05
N ARG A 226 -21.44 10.17 7.06
CA ARG A 226 -21.58 10.87 8.35
C ARG A 226 -20.34 10.75 9.24
N THR A 227 -19.63 9.61 9.16
CA THR A 227 -18.47 9.31 10.00
C THR A 227 -17.14 9.62 9.31
N ARG A 228 -17.14 9.84 7.99
CA ARG A 228 -15.91 9.95 7.19
C ARG A 228 -14.84 10.88 7.74
N TRP A 229 -15.19 12.11 8.12
CA TRP A 229 -14.20 13.08 8.60
C TRP A 229 -13.61 12.69 9.95
N ALA A 230 -14.45 12.17 10.86
CA ALA A 230 -13.98 11.62 12.13
C ALA A 230 -13.09 10.39 11.89
N ALA A 231 -13.50 9.49 10.99
CA ALA A 231 -12.73 8.30 10.61
C ALA A 231 -11.37 8.66 9.99
N LEU A 232 -11.30 9.70 9.15
CA LEU A 232 -10.04 10.21 8.61
C LEU A 232 -9.12 10.75 9.72
N ALA A 233 -9.65 11.50 10.68
CA ALA A 233 -8.87 11.98 11.82
C ALA A 233 -8.31 10.81 12.66
N VAL A 234 -9.14 9.80 12.92
CA VAL A 234 -8.72 8.57 13.62
C VAL A 234 -7.65 7.82 12.83
N ALA A 235 -7.81 7.66 11.51
CA ALA A 235 -6.81 7.01 10.66
C ALA A 235 -5.46 7.74 10.68
N ILE A 236 -5.47 9.06 10.57
CA ILE A 236 -4.24 9.87 10.64
C ILE A 236 -3.58 9.69 12.00
N GLY A 237 -4.34 9.80 13.10
CA GLY A 237 -3.82 9.62 14.45
C GLY A 237 -3.23 8.22 14.67
N PHE A 238 -3.94 7.18 14.22
CA PHE A 238 -3.49 5.79 14.33
C PHE A 238 -2.17 5.56 13.58
N HIS A 239 -2.07 6.02 12.32
CA HIS A 239 -0.87 5.85 11.50
C HIS A 239 0.32 6.66 12.01
N LEU A 240 0.11 7.89 12.50
CA LEU A 240 1.16 8.69 13.13
C LEU A 240 1.68 8.05 14.43
N THR A 241 0.76 7.49 15.22
CA THR A 241 1.13 6.79 16.46
C THR A 241 1.93 5.53 16.15
N ASN A 242 1.49 4.72 15.18
CA ASN A 242 2.25 3.54 14.76
C ASN A 242 3.62 3.89 14.19
N TYR A 243 3.72 4.91 13.35
CA TYR A 243 5.00 5.38 12.82
C TYR A 243 5.95 5.75 13.97
N GLY A 244 5.50 6.51 14.97
CA GLY A 244 6.35 6.89 16.09
C GLY A 244 6.73 5.75 17.05
N LEU A 245 5.96 4.65 17.08
CA LEU A 245 6.20 3.53 18.00
C LEU A 245 7.03 2.40 17.37
N PHE A 246 6.83 2.14 16.08
CA PHE A 246 7.31 0.92 15.43
C PHE A 246 8.36 1.14 14.35
N GLU A 247 8.57 2.38 13.90
CA GLU A 247 9.68 2.78 13.00
C GLU A 247 10.75 3.55 13.79
#